data_AF-A0ABD0LNF1-F1
#
_entry.id   AF-A0ABD0LNF1-F1
#
_cell.length_a   1.000
_cell.length_b   1.000
_cell.length_c   1.000
_cell.angle_alpha   90.00
_cell.angle_beta   90.00
_cell.angle_gamma   90.00
#
_symmetry.space_group_name_H-M   'P 1'
#
loop_
_entity.id
_entity.type
_entity.pdbx_description
1 polymer ?
#
loop_
_entity_poly.entity_id
_entity_poly.type
_entity_poly.pdbx_seq_one_letter_code
_entity_poly.pdbx_strand_id
1 'polypeptide(L)'
;EVDVIKRCQERMRNTIEKANVQLGLNRAAQHELEKDEIDKQTALFMDENCHGLRNSSRGIAFHNGIHRIDNTLDRAAQHELEKDSGDKFSAQNLDENCHGLRNSSRGIAFHNGINRVDNTVSVPETWARFSNDNVQRSQSERAASKHMRNEIESALNACANEMWQQWNAVNVALNHRIQETTDARNKLQTHLSRVLQEIFDMEKNIELLKKSIQDKQAPMQVAHTRLEIRTRRPNVELVEEVGEITETVEALQAKLRDSENALQHLLRTKAALEADLAVKNNSLFIDREKCLAMRKTFPMSPRIVSL
;
A
#
# COMPACT_ATOMS: atom_id res chain seq x y z
N GLU A 1 0.07 7.27 3.62
CA GLU A 1 0.75 6.42 2.61
C GLU A 1 0.80 4.95 3.01
N VAL A 2 1.39 4.59 4.15
CA VAL A 2 1.50 3.18 4.61
C VAL A 2 0.16 2.45 4.57
N ASP A 3 -0.92 3.07 5.07
CA ASP A 3 -2.24 2.44 5.07
C ASP A 3 -2.80 2.21 3.66
N VAL A 4 -2.51 3.11 2.72
CA VAL A 4 -2.93 2.92 1.31
C VAL A 4 -2.20 1.74 0.70
N ILE A 5 -0.89 1.63 0.94
CA ILE A 5 -0.09 0.50 0.47
C ILE A 5 -0.61 -0.81 1.07
N LYS A 6 -0.87 -0.85 2.39
CA LYS A 6 -1.41 -2.03 3.06
C LYS A 6 -2.77 -2.44 2.50
N ARG A 7 -3.69 -1.49 2.29
CA ARG A 7 -5.01 -1.76 1.68
C ARG A 7 -4.88 -2.26 0.25
N CYS A 8 -3.96 -1.71 -0.55
CA CYS A 8 -3.69 -2.18 -1.90
C CYS A 8 -3.14 -3.61 -1.89
N GLN A 9 -2.20 -3.92 -0.99
CA GLN A 9 -1.64 -5.26 -0.82
C GLN A 9 -2.71 -6.28 -0.42
N GLU A 10 -3.60 -5.93 0.51
CA GLU A 10 -4.71 -6.78 0.91
C GLU A 10 -5.69 -7.02 -0.23
N ARG A 11 -6.06 -5.96 -0.97
CA ARG A 11 -6.92 -6.08 -2.16
C ARG A 11 -6.31 -7.02 -3.19
N MET A 12 -5.02 -6.87 -3.51
CA MET A 12 -4.32 -7.75 -4.45
C MET A 12 -4.26 -9.19 -3.95
N ARG A 13 -4.03 -9.42 -2.65
CA ARG A 13 -4.01 -10.77 -2.06
C ARG A 13 -5.36 -11.46 -2.21
N ASN A 14 -6.46 -10.76 -1.90
CA ASN A 14 -7.82 -11.28 -2.06
C ASN A 14 -8.13 -11.61 -3.53
N THR A 15 -7.67 -10.78 -4.47
CA THR A 15 -7.82 -11.07 -5.90
C THR A 15 -7.01 -12.30 -6.34
N ILE A 16 -5.80 -12.48 -5.82
CA ILE A 16 -4.98 -13.67 -6.10
C ILE A 16 -5.68 -14.94 -5.59
N GLU A 17 -6.26 -14.91 -4.40
CA GLU A 17 -7.00 -16.04 -3.84
C GLU A 17 -8.17 -16.44 -4.75
N LYS A 18 -8.98 -15.48 -5.19
CA LYS A 18 -10.08 -15.72 -6.14
C LYS A 18 -9.58 -16.26 -7.48
N ALA A 19 -8.48 -15.72 -8.00
CA ALA A 19 -7.88 -16.18 -9.25
C ALA A 19 -7.39 -17.63 -9.17
N ASN A 20 -6.81 -18.02 -8.03
CA ASN A 20 -6.37 -19.40 -7.79
C ASN A 20 -7.55 -20.37 -7.73
N VAL A 21 -8.67 -19.97 -7.11
CA VAL A 21 -9.91 -20.78 -7.13
C VAL A 21 -10.40 -20.96 -8.56
N GLN A 22 -10.49 -19.89 -9.34
CA GLN A 22 -10.93 -19.98 -10.75
C GLN A 22 -10.00 -20.85 -11.61
N LEU A 23 -8.68 -20.79 -11.35
CA LEU A 23 -7.71 -21.64 -12.02
C LEU A 23 -7.93 -23.13 -11.68
N GLY A 24 -8.29 -23.44 -10.44
CA GLY A 24 -8.70 -24.79 -10.04
C GLY A 24 -9.95 -25.28 -10.78
N LEU A 25 -10.97 -24.42 -10.90
CA LEU A 25 -12.21 -24.75 -11.63
C LEU A 25 -11.95 -24.99 -13.12
N ASN A 26 -11.11 -24.15 -13.75
CA ASN A 26 -10.70 -24.34 -15.14
C ASN A 26 -9.98 -25.69 -15.35
N ARG A 27 -9.06 -26.05 -14.45
CA ARG A 27 -8.34 -27.34 -14.51
C ARG A 27 -9.28 -28.53 -14.35
N ALA A 28 -10.27 -28.43 -13.45
CA ALA A 28 -11.27 -29.47 -13.28
C ALA A 28 -12.13 -29.63 -14.55
N ALA A 29 -12.60 -28.52 -15.15
CA ALA A 29 -13.35 -28.57 -16.40
C ALA A 29 -12.52 -29.12 -17.57
N GLN A 30 -11.23 -28.80 -17.63
CA GLN A 30 -10.31 -29.37 -18.61
C GLN A 30 -10.16 -30.89 -18.43
N HIS A 31 -9.92 -31.36 -17.21
CA HIS A 31 -9.77 -32.78 -16.90
C HIS A 31 -11.01 -33.60 -17.29
N GLU A 32 -12.22 -33.09 -16.99
CA GLU A 32 -13.47 -33.77 -17.38
C GLU A 32 -13.64 -33.86 -18.90
N LEU A 33 -13.23 -32.83 -19.65
CA LEU A 33 -13.24 -32.87 -21.12
C LEU A 33 -12.21 -33.86 -21.69
N GLU A 34 -11.00 -33.88 -21.14
CA GLU A 34 -9.95 -34.82 -21.56
C GLU A 34 -10.37 -36.26 -21.30
N LYS A 35 -10.99 -36.53 -20.15
CA LYS A 35 -11.53 -37.85 -19.81
C LYS A 35 -12.65 -38.27 -20.77
N ASP A 36 -13.64 -37.40 -20.99
CA ASP A 36 -14.76 -37.66 -21.90
C ASP A 36 -14.29 -37.90 -23.35
N GLU A 37 -13.21 -37.23 -23.78
CA GLU A 37 -12.60 -37.48 -25.08
C GLU A 37 -11.89 -38.85 -25.15
N ILE A 38 -11.10 -39.22 -24.13
CA ILE A 38 -10.42 -40.52 -24.07
C ILE A 38 -11.42 -41.68 -24.05
N ASP A 39 -12.48 -41.56 -23.24
CA ASP A 39 -13.52 -42.58 -23.12
C ASP A 39 -14.21 -42.80 -24.48
N LYS A 40 -14.48 -41.73 -25.24
CA LYS A 40 -15.05 -41.83 -26.59
C LYS A 40 -14.08 -42.38 -27.62
N GLN A 41 -12.81 -42.00 -27.58
CA GLN A 41 -11.80 -42.56 -28.48
C GLN A 41 -11.66 -44.07 -28.27
N THR A 42 -11.73 -44.50 -27.01
CA THR A 42 -11.72 -45.92 -26.65
C THR A 42 -12.97 -46.63 -27.16
N ALA A 43 -14.15 -46.03 -26.98
CA ALA A 43 -15.42 -46.55 -27.51
C ALA A 43 -15.40 -46.67 -29.05
N LEU A 44 -14.97 -45.61 -29.75
CA LEU A 44 -14.83 -45.61 -31.21
C LEU A 44 -13.89 -46.71 -31.69
N PHE A 45 -12.73 -46.87 -31.04
CA PHE A 45 -11.78 -47.93 -31.40
C PHE A 45 -12.39 -49.33 -31.23
N MET A 46 -13.15 -49.55 -30.15
CA MET A 46 -13.88 -50.81 -29.95
C MET A 46 -14.93 -51.03 -31.05
N ASP A 47 -15.71 -50.00 -31.39
CA ASP A 47 -16.73 -50.07 -32.44
C ASP A 47 -16.12 -50.33 -33.82
N GLU A 48 -15.01 -49.68 -34.18
CA GLU A 48 -14.28 -49.91 -35.43
C GLU A 48 -13.74 -51.34 -35.52
N ASN A 49 -13.17 -51.85 -34.43
CA ASN A 49 -12.70 -53.23 -34.35
C ASN A 49 -13.86 -54.22 -34.51
N CYS A 50 -14.98 -53.99 -33.81
CA CYS A 50 -16.18 -54.83 -33.91
C CYS A 50 -16.79 -54.80 -35.31
N HIS A 51 -16.90 -53.63 -35.94
CA HIS A 51 -17.39 -53.48 -37.30
C HIS A 51 -16.49 -54.19 -38.33
N GLY A 52 -15.19 -54.25 -38.08
CA GLY A 52 -14.21 -54.96 -38.90
C GLY A 52 -14.26 -56.50 -38.79
N LEU A 53 -15.00 -57.06 -37.83
CA LEU A 53 -15.10 -58.51 -37.64
C LEU A 53 -15.93 -59.17 -38.76
N ARG A 54 -15.38 -60.23 -39.34
CA ARG A 54 -16.06 -61.14 -40.28
C ARG A 54 -16.02 -62.55 -39.72
N ASN A 55 -16.88 -63.45 -40.18
CA ASN A 55 -16.92 -64.85 -39.74
C ASN A 55 -15.60 -65.63 -39.89
N SER A 56 -14.64 -65.11 -40.66
CA SER A 56 -13.29 -65.65 -40.85
C SER A 56 -12.19 -64.92 -40.04
N SER A 57 -12.53 -63.90 -39.24
CA SER A 57 -11.56 -63.17 -38.43
C SER A 57 -10.98 -64.07 -37.33
N ARG A 58 -9.64 -64.05 -37.16
CA ARG A 58 -8.96 -64.77 -36.07
C ARG A 58 -9.42 -64.19 -34.73
N GLY A 59 -9.74 -65.07 -33.77
CA GLY A 59 -10.15 -64.69 -32.42
C GLY A 59 -11.66 -64.74 -32.16
N ILE A 60 -12.49 -65.04 -33.17
CA ILE A 60 -13.93 -65.28 -32.96
C ILE A 60 -14.10 -66.70 -32.39
N ALA A 61 -14.35 -66.79 -31.09
CA ALA A 61 -14.66 -68.03 -30.39
C ALA A 61 -15.75 -67.79 -29.33
N PHE A 62 -16.45 -68.84 -28.88
CA PHE A 62 -17.28 -68.77 -27.68
C PHE A 62 -16.37 -68.56 -26.47
N HIS A 63 -16.37 -67.35 -25.90
CA HIS A 63 -15.62 -67.04 -24.68
C HIS A 63 -16.40 -67.51 -23.46
N ASN A 64 -15.90 -68.53 -22.78
CA ASN A 64 -16.39 -68.93 -21.45
C ASN A 64 -15.84 -67.95 -20.40
N GLY A 65 -16.62 -66.92 -20.09
CA GLY A 65 -16.35 -65.98 -18.99
C GLY A 65 -15.20 -65.00 -19.26
N ILE A 66 -15.46 -63.72 -18.99
CA ILE A 66 -14.47 -62.65 -19.03
C ILE A 66 -13.55 -62.81 -17.81
N HIS A 67 -12.47 -63.58 -17.94
CA HIS A 67 -11.40 -63.62 -16.95
C HIS A 67 -10.05 -63.44 -17.64
N ARG A 68 -9.63 -62.17 -17.74
CA ARG A 68 -8.26 -61.66 -17.53
C ARG A 68 -8.16 -60.26 -18.12
N ILE A 69 -8.07 -59.25 -17.25
CA ILE A 69 -7.63 -57.90 -17.61
C ILE A 69 -6.13 -57.84 -17.30
N ASP A 70 -5.37 -57.44 -18.31
CA ASP A 70 -3.92 -57.28 -18.28
C ASP A 70 -3.52 -56.12 -17.36
N ASN A 71 -2.42 -56.30 -16.65
CA ASN A 71 -2.13 -55.62 -15.40
C ASN A 71 -1.05 -54.56 -15.60
N THR A 72 -1.44 -53.35 -16.04
CA THR A 72 -0.65 -52.13 -15.89
C THR A 72 -1.55 -50.89 -15.93
N LEU A 73 -2.01 -50.40 -14.76
CA LEU A 73 -2.20 -48.97 -14.42
C LEU A 73 -2.88 -48.81 -13.04
N ASP A 74 -2.34 -47.85 -12.28
CA ASP A 74 -2.52 -47.46 -10.87
C ASP A 74 -3.90 -47.55 -10.20
N ARG A 75 -3.86 -47.67 -8.85
CA ARG A 75 -4.86 -47.53 -7.76
C ARG A 75 -6.32 -47.15 -8.06
N ALA A 76 -6.58 -46.34 -9.08
CA ALA A 76 -7.92 -46.11 -9.62
C ALA A 76 -8.52 -47.41 -10.20
N ALA A 77 -7.73 -48.21 -10.91
CA ALA A 77 -8.16 -49.53 -11.38
C ALA A 77 -8.50 -50.45 -10.18
N GLN A 78 -7.74 -50.37 -9.08
CA GLN A 78 -8.03 -51.13 -7.86
C GLN A 78 -9.36 -50.71 -7.22
N HIS A 79 -9.62 -49.40 -7.08
CA HIS A 79 -10.89 -48.91 -6.53
C HIS A 79 -12.09 -49.29 -7.42
N GLU A 80 -11.95 -49.19 -8.75
CA GLU A 80 -12.98 -49.64 -9.67
C GLU A 80 -13.18 -51.16 -9.63
N LEU A 81 -12.11 -51.95 -9.44
CA LEU A 81 -12.20 -53.41 -9.25
C LEU A 81 -12.82 -53.78 -7.89
N GLU A 82 -12.54 -53.03 -6.82
CA GLU A 82 -13.16 -53.23 -5.51
C GLU A 82 -14.66 -52.90 -5.56
N LYS A 83 -15.03 -51.83 -6.26
CA LYS A 83 -16.42 -51.47 -6.52
C LYS A 83 -17.14 -52.50 -7.40
N ASP A 84 -16.54 -52.90 -8.52
CA ASP A 84 -17.07 -53.94 -9.43
C ASP A 84 -17.20 -55.29 -8.72
N SER A 85 -16.25 -55.64 -7.85
CA SER A 85 -16.33 -56.83 -7.00
C SER A 85 -17.50 -56.73 -6.01
N GLY A 86 -17.71 -55.57 -5.38
CA GLY A 86 -18.85 -55.30 -4.51
C GLY A 86 -20.20 -55.36 -5.23
N ASP A 87 -20.25 -54.83 -6.45
CA ASP A 87 -21.43 -54.86 -7.32
C ASP A 87 -21.73 -56.31 -7.77
N LYS A 88 -20.70 -57.08 -8.14
CA LYS A 88 -20.82 -58.51 -8.47
C LYS A 88 -21.28 -59.36 -7.30
N PHE A 89 -20.76 -59.10 -6.09
CA PHE A 89 -21.21 -59.80 -4.88
C PHE A 89 -22.68 -59.47 -4.57
N SER A 90 -23.08 -58.22 -4.75
CA SER A 90 -24.47 -57.78 -4.59
C SER A 90 -25.39 -58.43 -5.63
N ALA A 91 -24.95 -58.48 -6.89
CA ALA A 91 -25.66 -59.15 -7.97
C ALA A 91 -25.81 -60.66 -7.71
N GLN A 92 -24.74 -61.35 -7.30
CA GLN A 92 -24.79 -62.76 -6.93
C GLN A 92 -25.78 -63.02 -5.80
N ASN A 93 -25.79 -62.18 -4.76
CA ASN A 93 -26.72 -62.31 -3.64
C ASN A 93 -28.17 -62.08 -4.09
N LEU A 94 -28.41 -61.16 -5.03
CA LEU A 94 -29.73 -60.98 -5.66
C LEU A 94 -30.14 -62.20 -6.47
N ASP A 95 -29.22 -62.79 -7.25
CA ASP A 95 -29.47 -63.99 -8.05
C ASP A 95 -29.75 -65.22 -7.18
N GLU A 96 -29.01 -65.41 -6.08
CA GLU A 96 -29.25 -66.48 -5.10
C GLU A 96 -30.63 -66.35 -4.43
N ASN A 97 -31.01 -65.13 -4.07
CA ASN A 97 -32.34 -64.83 -3.54
C ASN A 97 -33.45 -65.09 -4.56
N CYS A 98 -33.24 -64.70 -5.82
CA CYS A 98 -34.16 -64.97 -6.93
C CYS A 98 -34.29 -66.47 -7.22
N HIS A 99 -33.18 -67.20 -7.24
CA HIS A 99 -33.14 -68.66 -7.42
C HIS A 99 -33.91 -69.39 -6.31
N GLY A 100 -33.93 -68.85 -5.09
CA GLY A 100 -34.70 -69.37 -3.97
C GLY A 100 -36.23 -69.15 -4.07
N LEU A 101 -36.71 -68.32 -4.99
CA LEU A 101 -38.13 -68.00 -5.12
C LEU A 101 -38.92 -69.19 -5.68
N ARG A 102 -39.99 -69.54 -4.98
CA ARG A 102 -41.04 -70.50 -5.39
C ARG A 102 -42.37 -69.78 -5.56
N ASN A 103 -43.31 -70.36 -6.31
CA ASN A 103 -44.62 -69.74 -6.60
C ASN A 103 -45.44 -69.33 -5.35
N SER A 104 -45.15 -69.89 -4.18
CA SER A 104 -45.76 -69.56 -2.89
C SER A 104 -44.96 -68.55 -2.05
N SER A 105 -43.88 -67.98 -2.58
CA SER A 105 -43.00 -67.06 -1.83
C SER A 105 -43.67 -65.71 -1.62
N ARG A 106 -43.59 -65.22 -0.39
CA ARG A 106 -44.17 -63.94 0.01
C ARG A 106 -43.39 -62.80 -0.65
N GLY A 107 -44.07 -61.92 -1.39
CA GLY A 107 -43.45 -60.77 -2.06
C GLY A 107 -43.29 -60.88 -3.58
N ILE A 108 -43.70 -62.01 -4.21
CA ILE A 108 -43.78 -62.12 -5.67
C ILE A 108 -44.99 -61.30 -6.15
N ALA A 109 -44.75 -60.26 -6.95
CA ALA A 109 -45.78 -59.40 -7.53
C ALA A 109 -45.39 -58.95 -8.94
N PHE A 110 -46.35 -58.47 -9.72
CA PHE A 110 -46.02 -57.75 -10.96
C PHE A 110 -45.46 -56.37 -10.61
N HIS A 111 -44.18 -56.15 -10.93
CA HIS A 111 -43.54 -54.85 -10.73
C HIS A 111 -43.58 -54.05 -12.04
N ASN A 112 -44.16 -52.86 -11.97
CA ASN A 112 -44.30 -51.98 -13.13
C ASN A 112 -42.95 -51.36 -13.52
N GLY A 113 -42.62 -51.33 -14.82
CA GLY A 113 -41.41 -50.66 -15.33
C GLY A 113 -40.15 -51.51 -15.51
N ILE A 114 -40.17 -52.81 -15.21
CA ILE A 114 -39.00 -53.71 -15.38
C ILE A 114 -38.49 -53.71 -16.84
N ASN A 115 -39.39 -53.61 -17.83
CA ASN A 115 -39.03 -53.65 -19.26
C ASN A 115 -38.34 -52.38 -19.79
N ARG A 116 -37.98 -51.41 -18.94
CA ARG A 116 -37.41 -50.12 -19.34
C ARG A 116 -36.09 -49.76 -18.67
N VAL A 117 -35.59 -50.59 -17.77
CA VAL A 117 -34.37 -50.28 -17.02
C VAL A 117 -33.32 -51.33 -17.36
N ASP A 118 -32.57 -51.06 -18.42
CA ASP A 118 -31.28 -51.70 -18.62
C ASP A 118 -30.21 -50.76 -18.03
N ASN A 119 -29.80 -51.03 -16.79
CA ASN A 119 -28.76 -50.27 -16.10
C ASN A 119 -27.37 -50.47 -16.73
N THR A 120 -27.23 -51.32 -17.75
CA THR A 120 -25.98 -51.54 -18.48
C THR A 120 -25.95 -50.89 -19.86
N VAL A 121 -27.04 -50.25 -20.30
CA VAL A 121 -27.13 -49.61 -21.62
C VAL A 121 -27.15 -48.08 -21.50
N SER A 122 -26.02 -47.47 -21.81
CA SER A 122 -25.96 -46.04 -22.14
C SER A 122 -26.53 -45.83 -23.55
N VAL A 123 -27.64 -45.10 -23.68
CA VAL A 123 -28.17 -44.72 -25.00
C VAL A 123 -27.38 -43.55 -25.59
N PRO A 124 -27.18 -43.45 -26.91
CA PRO A 124 -26.41 -42.37 -27.55
C PRO A 124 -26.80 -40.96 -27.10
N GLU A 125 -28.07 -40.74 -26.77
CA GLU A 125 -28.59 -39.47 -26.25
C GLU A 125 -28.01 -39.10 -24.88
N THR A 126 -27.70 -40.08 -24.03
CA THR A 126 -27.07 -39.86 -22.72
C THR A 126 -25.59 -39.50 -22.86
N TRP A 127 -24.87 -40.11 -23.80
CA TRP A 127 -23.49 -39.73 -24.15
C TRP A 127 -23.45 -38.31 -24.72
N ALA A 128 -24.29 -38.00 -25.71
CA ALA A 128 -24.35 -36.66 -26.30
C ALA A 128 -24.69 -35.58 -25.26
N ARG A 129 -25.60 -35.89 -24.33
CA ARG A 129 -25.95 -34.99 -23.22
C ARG A 129 -24.79 -34.77 -22.25
N PHE A 130 -24.11 -35.83 -21.81
CA PHE A 130 -22.96 -35.72 -20.90
C PHE A 130 -21.85 -34.86 -21.50
N SER A 131 -21.53 -35.07 -22.77
CA SER A 131 -20.54 -34.26 -23.49
C SER A 131 -20.99 -32.81 -23.67
N ASN A 132 -22.27 -32.59 -23.99
CA ASN A 132 -22.82 -31.24 -24.07
C ASN A 132 -22.73 -30.52 -22.71
N ASP A 133 -23.04 -31.20 -21.62
CA ASP A 133 -22.94 -30.65 -20.25
C ASP A 133 -21.49 -30.30 -19.90
N ASN A 134 -20.51 -31.14 -20.26
CA ASN A 134 -19.08 -30.84 -20.10
C ASN A 134 -18.62 -29.64 -20.93
N VAL A 135 -19.09 -29.53 -22.18
CA VAL A 135 -18.81 -28.38 -23.05
C VAL A 135 -19.41 -27.10 -22.48
N GLN A 136 -20.66 -27.14 -22.01
CA GLN A 136 -21.32 -25.99 -21.37
C GLN A 136 -20.58 -25.55 -20.12
N ARG A 137 -20.17 -26.50 -19.26
CA ARG A 137 -19.34 -26.21 -18.09
C ARG A 137 -18.02 -25.56 -18.47
N SER A 138 -17.32 -26.07 -19.49
CA SER A 138 -16.08 -25.46 -19.98
C SER A 138 -16.30 -24.03 -20.53
N GLN A 139 -17.42 -23.79 -21.21
CA GLN A 139 -17.78 -22.45 -21.67
C GLN A 139 -18.03 -21.50 -20.50
N SER A 140 -18.75 -21.94 -19.46
CA SER A 140 -19.00 -21.12 -18.27
C SER A 140 -17.72 -20.79 -17.50
N GLU A 141 -16.83 -21.78 -17.31
CA GLU A 141 -15.55 -21.55 -16.63
C GLU A 141 -14.62 -20.62 -17.43
N ARG A 142 -14.57 -20.74 -18.76
CA ARG A 142 -13.81 -19.80 -19.60
C ARG A 142 -14.36 -18.38 -19.52
N ALA A 143 -15.69 -18.22 -19.47
CA ALA A 143 -16.31 -16.91 -19.29
C ALA A 143 -15.99 -16.31 -17.91
N ALA A 144 -16.08 -17.11 -16.85
CA ALA A 144 -15.70 -16.69 -15.50
C ALA A 144 -14.21 -16.32 -15.39
N SER A 145 -13.34 -17.09 -16.04
CA SER A 145 -11.89 -16.79 -16.12
C SER A 145 -11.59 -15.50 -16.89
N LYS A 146 -12.32 -15.20 -17.96
CA LYS A 146 -12.23 -13.90 -18.64
C LYS A 146 -12.66 -12.76 -17.72
N HIS A 147 -13.76 -12.93 -17.00
CA HIS A 147 -14.21 -11.94 -16.02
C HIS A 147 -13.18 -11.71 -14.92
N MET A 148 -12.60 -12.78 -14.36
CA MET A 148 -11.55 -12.71 -13.34
C MET A 148 -10.32 -11.93 -13.81
N ARG A 149 -9.90 -12.10 -15.07
CA ARG A 149 -8.80 -11.30 -15.65
C ARG A 149 -9.12 -9.81 -15.69
N ASN A 150 -10.34 -9.44 -16.03
CA ASN A 150 -10.79 -8.04 -15.99
C ASN A 150 -10.83 -7.49 -14.56
N GLU A 151 -11.28 -8.30 -13.58
CA GLU A 151 -11.25 -7.92 -12.15
C GLU A 151 -9.81 -7.71 -11.65
N ILE A 152 -8.87 -8.56 -12.06
CA ILE A 152 -7.44 -8.40 -11.77
C ILE A 152 -6.92 -7.07 -12.32
N GLU A 153 -7.16 -6.78 -13.60
CA GLU A 153 -6.72 -5.55 -14.24
C GLU A 153 -7.34 -4.32 -13.55
N SER A 154 -8.63 -4.37 -13.25
CA SER A 154 -9.33 -3.30 -12.53
C SER A 154 -8.72 -3.07 -11.13
N ALA A 155 -8.46 -4.14 -10.38
CA ALA A 155 -7.86 -4.06 -9.05
C ALA A 155 -6.43 -3.49 -9.10
N LEU A 156 -5.62 -3.90 -10.07
CA LEU A 156 -4.26 -3.38 -10.29
C LEU A 156 -4.29 -1.88 -10.61
N ASN A 157 -5.12 -1.46 -11.56
CA ASN A 157 -5.27 -0.07 -11.95
C ASN A 157 -5.79 0.81 -10.80
N ALA A 158 -6.78 0.32 -10.06
CA ALA A 158 -7.31 1.02 -8.89
C ALA A 158 -6.23 1.21 -7.82
N CYS A 159 -5.48 0.16 -7.47
CA CYS A 159 -4.39 0.25 -6.51
C CYS A 159 -3.27 1.20 -6.98
N ALA A 160 -2.88 1.11 -8.25
CA ALA A 160 -1.86 1.97 -8.83
C ALA A 160 -2.27 3.45 -8.76
N ASN A 161 -3.51 3.76 -9.14
CA ASN A 161 -4.05 5.11 -9.07
C ASN A 161 -4.14 5.62 -7.62
N GLU A 162 -4.64 4.82 -6.68
CA GLU A 162 -4.70 5.19 -5.25
C GLU A 162 -3.30 5.50 -4.68
N MET A 163 -2.30 4.65 -4.96
CA MET A 163 -0.93 4.87 -4.52
C MET A 163 -0.32 6.13 -5.17
N TRP A 164 -0.57 6.34 -6.45
CA TRP A 164 -0.09 7.52 -7.18
C TRP A 164 -0.71 8.81 -6.63
N GLN A 165 -2.02 8.82 -6.42
CA GLN A 165 -2.73 9.96 -5.85
C GLN A 165 -2.21 10.31 -4.46
N GLN A 166 -1.99 9.31 -3.60
CA GLN A 166 -1.42 9.56 -2.27
C GLN A 166 0.01 10.08 -2.35
N TRP A 167 0.85 9.46 -3.17
CA TRP A 167 2.22 9.92 -3.37
C TRP A 167 2.25 11.38 -3.84
N ASN A 168 1.40 11.74 -4.81
CA ASN A 168 1.31 13.09 -5.33
C ASN A 168 0.81 14.07 -4.25
N ALA A 169 -0.25 13.73 -3.53
CA ALA A 169 -0.79 14.56 -2.45
C ALA A 169 0.26 14.88 -1.37
N VAL A 170 1.03 13.87 -0.95
CA VAL A 170 2.10 14.08 0.05
C VAL A 170 3.25 14.91 -0.52
N ASN A 171 3.63 14.74 -1.79
CA ASN A 171 4.65 15.59 -2.41
C ASN A 171 4.20 17.04 -2.52
N VAL A 172 2.94 17.29 -2.87
CA VAL A 172 2.38 18.65 -2.89
C VAL A 172 2.43 19.26 -1.48
N ALA A 173 1.99 18.52 -0.46
CA ALA A 173 2.03 18.98 0.93
C ALA A 173 3.46 19.26 1.43
N LEU A 174 4.43 18.40 1.09
CA LEU A 174 5.84 18.61 1.42
C LEU A 174 6.42 19.86 0.75
N ASN A 175 6.14 20.05 -0.55
CA ASN A 175 6.59 21.24 -1.26
C ASN A 175 5.98 22.52 -0.68
N HIS A 176 4.70 22.49 -0.31
CA HIS A 176 4.04 23.60 0.37
C HIS A 176 4.73 23.94 1.70
N ARG A 177 4.97 22.94 2.55
CA ARG A 177 5.67 23.13 3.84
C ARG A 177 7.08 23.71 3.65
N ILE A 178 7.81 23.24 2.63
CA ILE A 178 9.12 23.78 2.28
C ILE A 178 9.01 25.26 1.91
N GLN A 179 8.02 25.63 1.11
CA GLN A 179 7.78 27.03 0.72
C GLN A 179 7.48 27.90 1.95
N GLU A 180 6.53 27.50 2.78
CA GLU A 180 6.19 28.23 4.01
C GLU A 180 7.40 28.40 4.95
N THR A 181 8.18 27.33 5.13
CA THR A 181 9.39 27.36 5.97
C THR A 181 10.48 28.26 5.37
N THR A 182 10.61 28.24 4.04
CA THR A 182 11.54 29.10 3.26
C THR A 182 11.19 30.57 3.47
N ASP A 183 9.91 30.91 3.40
CA ASP A 183 9.39 32.26 3.58
C ASP A 183 9.54 32.75 5.01
N ALA A 184 9.22 31.91 5.99
CA ALA A 184 9.47 32.22 7.41
C ALA A 184 10.96 32.47 7.69
N ARG A 185 11.84 31.61 7.18
CA ARG A 185 13.30 31.76 7.27
C ARG A 185 13.79 33.05 6.61
N ASN A 186 13.23 33.42 5.46
CA ASN A 186 13.57 34.69 4.79
C ASN A 186 13.17 35.91 5.63
N LYS A 187 11.95 35.90 6.18
CA LYS A 187 11.47 36.98 7.06
C LYS A 187 12.35 37.13 8.31
N LEU A 188 12.74 36.02 8.94
CA LEU A 188 13.66 36.01 10.07
C LEU A 188 15.04 36.57 9.69
N GLN A 189 15.57 36.17 8.52
CA GLN A 189 16.84 36.69 8.02
C GLN A 189 16.79 38.21 7.79
N THR A 190 15.72 38.71 7.18
CA THR A 190 15.52 40.16 6.99
C THR A 190 15.40 40.88 8.33
N HIS A 191 14.69 40.31 9.30
CA HIS A 191 14.58 40.91 10.64
C HIS A 191 15.94 40.96 11.35
N LEU A 192 16.72 39.87 11.29
CA LEU A 192 18.06 39.83 11.85
C LEU A 192 18.96 40.93 11.25
N SER A 193 18.91 41.14 9.93
CA SER A 193 19.66 42.23 9.29
C SER A 193 19.28 43.62 9.82
N ARG A 194 18.00 43.86 10.13
CA ARG A 194 17.57 45.13 10.73
C ARG A 194 18.07 45.28 12.17
N VAL A 195 17.93 44.23 12.98
CA VAL A 195 18.42 44.22 14.37
C VAL A 195 19.93 44.45 14.42
N LEU A 196 20.70 43.86 13.51
CA LEU A 196 22.14 44.11 13.41
C LEU A 196 22.47 45.57 13.09
N GLN A 197 21.69 46.22 12.22
CA GLN A 197 21.84 47.64 11.93
C GLN A 197 21.49 48.50 13.16
N GLU A 198 20.38 48.19 13.85
CA GLU A 198 19.98 48.89 15.08
C GLU A 198 21.01 48.75 16.19
N ILE A 199 21.64 47.57 16.33
CA ILE A 199 22.76 47.34 17.27
C ILE A 199 23.91 48.29 16.94
N PHE A 200 24.34 48.34 15.68
CA PHE A 200 25.44 49.20 15.24
C PHE A 200 25.14 50.68 15.51
N ASP A 201 23.93 51.14 15.19
CA ASP A 201 23.51 52.52 15.43
C ASP A 201 23.43 52.84 16.94
N MET A 202 22.99 51.89 17.76
CA MET A 202 22.94 52.04 19.22
C MET A 202 24.33 52.10 19.83
N GLU A 203 25.27 51.24 19.40
CA GLU A 203 26.67 51.28 19.82
C GLU A 203 27.31 52.63 19.53
N LYS A 204 27.10 53.18 18.32
CA LYS A 204 27.55 54.52 17.96
C LYS A 204 26.94 55.62 18.84
N ASN A 205 25.64 55.53 19.13
CA ASN A 205 24.97 56.49 20.02
C ASN A 205 25.54 56.44 21.45
N ILE A 206 25.83 55.24 21.96
CA ILE A 206 26.48 55.03 23.26
C ILE A 206 27.85 55.70 23.29
N GLU A 207 28.67 55.53 22.24
CA GLU A 207 29.98 56.19 22.13
C GLU A 207 29.85 57.72 22.12
N LEU A 208 28.89 58.27 21.38
CA LEU A 208 28.63 59.71 21.34
C LEU A 208 28.20 60.26 22.71
N LEU A 209 27.34 59.54 23.44
CA LEU A 209 26.92 59.91 24.79
C LEU A 209 28.10 59.89 25.77
N LYS A 210 28.92 58.83 25.73
CA LYS A 210 30.15 58.73 26.54
C LYS A 210 31.09 59.90 26.29
N LYS A 211 31.32 60.24 25.02
CA LYS A 211 32.13 61.40 24.64
C LYS A 211 31.51 62.72 25.13
N SER A 212 30.21 62.91 24.97
CA SER A 212 29.54 64.13 25.43
C SER A 212 29.64 64.33 26.94
N ILE A 213 29.52 63.25 27.73
CA ILE A 213 29.75 63.29 29.18
C ILE A 213 31.20 63.69 29.49
N GLN A 214 32.17 63.09 28.79
CA GLN A 214 33.59 63.42 28.96
C GLN A 214 33.89 64.88 28.62
N ASP A 215 33.34 65.39 27.52
CA ASP A 215 33.54 66.78 27.06
C ASP A 215 32.99 67.82 28.07
N LYS A 216 32.03 67.43 28.92
CA LYS A 216 31.51 68.29 30.00
C LYS A 216 32.40 68.35 31.24
N GLN A 217 33.39 67.46 31.37
CA GLN A 217 34.26 67.41 32.54
C GLN A 217 35.14 68.66 32.69
N ALA A 218 35.72 69.17 31.61
CA ALA A 218 36.55 70.37 31.66
C ALA A 218 35.74 71.65 31.99
N PRO A 219 34.59 71.93 31.34
CA PRO A 219 33.71 73.02 31.75
C PRO A 219 33.26 72.92 33.22
N MET A 220 32.93 71.72 33.69
CA MET A 220 32.57 71.47 35.08
C MET A 220 33.70 71.87 36.05
N GLN A 221 34.95 71.50 35.76
CA GLN A 221 36.11 71.87 36.57
C GLN A 221 36.32 73.39 36.63
N VAL A 222 36.13 74.09 35.51
CA VAL A 222 36.21 75.55 35.46
C VAL A 222 35.10 76.19 36.30
N ALA A 223 33.85 75.71 36.16
CA ALA A 223 32.71 76.20 36.93
C ALA A 223 32.91 76.00 38.44
N HIS A 224 33.40 74.82 38.87
CA HIS A 224 33.75 74.55 40.26
C HIS A 224 34.84 75.48 40.79
N THR A 225 35.93 75.66 40.03
CA THR A 225 37.04 76.54 40.44
C THR A 225 36.56 77.98 40.59
N ARG A 226 35.72 78.47 39.67
CA ARG A 226 35.10 79.80 39.75
C ARG A 226 34.19 79.94 40.96
N LEU A 227 33.36 78.93 41.23
CA LEU A 227 32.49 78.89 42.41
C LEU A 227 33.32 78.97 43.69
N GLU A 228 34.37 78.15 43.82
CA GLU A 228 35.26 78.14 45.00
C GLU A 228 35.85 79.54 45.26
N ILE A 229 36.37 80.22 44.23
CA ILE A 229 36.92 81.56 44.37
C ILE A 229 35.84 82.57 44.80
N ARG A 230 34.63 82.49 44.21
CA ARG A 230 33.51 83.40 44.53
C ARG A 230 33.00 83.24 45.96
N THR A 231 33.06 82.04 46.55
CA THR A 231 32.65 81.82 47.95
C THR A 231 33.43 82.64 48.98
N ARG A 232 34.58 83.21 48.61
CA ARG A 232 35.41 84.06 49.49
C ARG A 232 34.97 85.53 49.53
N ARG A 233 33.95 85.93 48.75
CA ARG A 233 33.45 87.31 48.73
C ARG A 233 32.53 87.59 49.93
N PRO A 234 32.57 88.79 50.54
CA PRO A 234 31.73 89.12 51.70
C PRO A 234 30.21 89.19 51.43
N ASN A 235 29.76 89.17 50.16
CA ASN A 235 28.36 89.29 49.77
C ASN A 235 27.92 88.09 48.90
N VAL A 236 26.65 87.69 49.05
CA VAL A 236 26.05 86.50 48.43
C VAL A 236 25.80 86.72 46.93
N GLU A 237 26.51 85.99 46.07
CA GLU A 237 26.15 85.79 44.66
C GLU A 237 25.61 84.37 44.49
N LEU A 238 24.45 84.21 43.83
CA LEU A 238 23.95 82.90 43.40
C LEU A 238 24.83 82.36 42.27
N VAL A 239 25.15 81.07 42.31
CA VAL A 239 25.98 80.40 41.31
C VAL A 239 25.22 79.22 40.72
N GLU A 240 24.54 79.46 39.58
CA GLU A 240 23.72 78.47 38.86
C GLU A 240 24.55 77.56 37.93
N GLU A 241 25.69 78.03 37.42
CA GLU A 241 26.50 77.35 36.38
C GLU A 241 26.88 75.90 36.73
N VAL A 242 27.28 75.63 37.98
CA VAL A 242 27.64 74.27 38.42
C VAL A 242 26.40 73.36 38.47
N GLY A 243 25.25 73.90 38.90
CA GLY A 243 23.99 73.16 38.94
C GLY A 243 23.53 72.74 37.54
N GLU A 244 23.51 73.68 36.60
CA GLU A 244 23.10 73.43 35.21
C GLU A 244 23.96 72.36 34.50
N ILE A 245 25.29 72.43 34.67
CA ILE A 245 26.20 71.43 34.08
C ILE A 245 25.97 70.07 34.76
N THR A 246 25.69 70.05 36.07
CA THR A 246 25.45 68.80 36.82
C THR A 246 24.19 68.12 36.32
N GLU A 247 23.08 68.86 36.24
CA GLU A 247 21.81 68.36 35.70
C GLU A 247 21.96 67.85 34.27
N THR A 248 22.72 68.57 33.43
CA THR A 248 23.01 68.14 32.05
C THR A 248 23.77 66.81 32.02
N VAL A 249 24.81 66.65 32.87
CA VAL A 249 25.59 65.41 32.96
C VAL A 249 24.74 64.26 33.48
N GLU A 250 23.92 64.49 34.49
CA GLU A 250 23.00 63.49 35.04
C GLU A 250 21.98 63.02 33.98
N ALA A 251 21.42 63.95 33.20
CA ALA A 251 20.52 63.63 32.09
C ALA A 251 21.22 62.80 31.00
N LEU A 252 22.46 63.15 30.64
CA LEU A 252 23.26 62.37 29.68
C LEU A 252 23.59 60.96 30.22
N GLN A 253 23.91 60.84 31.51
CA GLN A 253 24.16 59.55 32.15
C GLN A 253 22.90 58.67 32.26
N ALA A 254 21.73 59.27 32.51
CA ALA A 254 20.46 58.56 32.46
C ALA A 254 20.21 58.00 31.05
N LYS A 255 20.36 58.84 30.02
CA LYS A 255 20.18 58.43 28.63
C LYS A 255 21.20 57.37 28.18
N LEU A 256 22.44 57.45 28.66
CA LEU A 256 23.45 56.44 28.42
C LEU A 256 23.03 55.07 28.98
N ARG A 257 22.54 55.03 30.22
CA ARG A 257 22.02 53.79 30.84
C ARG A 257 20.85 53.23 30.05
N ASP A 258 19.94 54.07 29.60
CA ASP A 258 18.80 53.65 28.77
C ASP A 258 19.25 53.05 27.43
N SER A 259 20.21 53.69 26.75
CA SER A 259 20.79 53.19 25.51
C SER A 259 21.55 51.87 25.70
N GLU A 260 22.31 51.72 26.79
CA GLU A 260 23.01 50.46 27.12
C GLU A 260 22.02 49.33 27.41
N ASN A 261 20.92 49.60 28.12
CA ASN A 261 19.85 48.63 28.34
C ASN A 261 19.14 48.23 27.04
N ALA A 262 18.85 49.19 26.16
CA ALA A 262 18.26 48.93 24.84
C ALA A 262 19.19 48.06 23.98
N LEU A 263 20.50 48.31 23.99
CA LEU A 263 21.49 47.46 23.32
C LEU A 263 21.46 46.02 23.85
N GLN A 264 21.39 45.83 25.17
CA GLN A 264 21.28 44.49 25.76
C GLN A 264 20.02 43.75 25.30
N HIS A 265 18.89 44.46 25.15
CA HIS A 265 17.67 43.87 24.58
C HIS A 265 17.85 43.47 23.11
N LEU A 266 18.46 44.33 22.28
CA LEU A 266 18.74 44.02 20.89
C LEU A 266 19.65 42.80 20.74
N LEU A 267 20.70 42.68 21.58
CA LEU A 267 21.60 41.52 21.58
C LEU A 267 20.89 40.21 21.93
N ARG A 268 19.94 40.23 22.87
CA ARG A 268 19.10 39.07 23.18
C ARG A 268 18.19 38.70 22.02
N THR A 269 17.56 39.70 21.39
CA THR A 269 16.72 39.49 20.20
C THR A 269 17.52 38.89 19.05
N LYS A 270 18.73 39.38 18.80
CA LYS A 270 19.65 38.83 17.80
C LYS A 270 19.90 37.33 18.05
N ALA A 271 20.27 36.96 19.28
CA ALA A 271 20.55 35.56 19.62
C ALA A 271 19.32 34.65 19.42
N ALA A 272 18.12 35.13 19.78
CA ALA A 272 16.87 34.41 19.52
C ALA A 272 16.60 34.22 18.02
N LEU A 273 16.78 35.26 17.20
CA LEU A 273 16.61 35.16 15.75
C LEU A 273 17.61 34.20 15.09
N GLU A 274 18.86 34.19 15.55
CA GLU A 274 19.90 33.26 15.07
C GLU A 274 19.55 31.80 15.40
N ALA A 275 19.07 31.54 16.63
CA ALA A 275 18.59 30.23 17.02
C ALA A 275 17.40 29.76 16.17
N ASP A 276 16.40 30.62 15.96
CA ASP A 276 15.24 30.30 15.13
C ASP A 276 15.65 30.02 13.67
N LEU A 277 16.57 30.81 13.12
CA LEU A 277 17.12 30.58 11.77
C LEU A 277 17.82 29.23 11.67
N ALA A 278 18.61 28.83 12.68
CA ALA A 278 19.25 27.53 12.70
C ALA A 278 18.22 26.38 12.65
N VAL A 279 17.13 26.50 13.43
CA VAL A 279 16.02 25.53 13.41
C VAL A 279 15.34 25.47 12.05
N LYS A 280 15.03 26.63 11.43
CA LYS A 280 14.40 26.67 10.10
C LYS A 280 15.30 26.11 9.00
N ASN A 281 16.60 26.41 9.04
CA ASN A 281 17.58 25.87 8.09
C ASN A 281 17.69 24.34 8.22
N ASN A 282 17.74 23.82 9.45
CA ASN A 282 17.73 22.37 9.67
C ASN A 282 16.44 21.71 9.17
N SER A 283 15.29 22.34 9.43
CA SER A 283 13.99 21.86 8.93
C SER A 283 13.96 21.78 7.40
N LEU A 284 14.43 22.83 6.72
CA LEU A 284 14.55 22.86 5.26
C LEU A 284 15.50 21.79 4.72
N PHE A 285 16.62 21.56 5.39
CA PHE A 285 17.55 20.50 5.02
C PHE A 285 16.91 19.12 5.12
N ILE A 286 16.23 18.81 6.22
CA ILE A 286 15.51 17.55 6.39
C ILE A 286 14.47 17.38 5.27
N ASP A 287 13.65 18.40 5.04
CA ASP A 287 12.56 18.30 4.07
C ASP A 287 13.05 18.13 2.63
N ARG A 288 14.08 18.88 2.23
CA ARG A 288 14.62 18.85 0.86
C ARG A 288 15.55 17.67 0.63
N GLU A 289 16.56 17.53 1.48
CA GLU A 289 17.68 16.61 1.24
C GLU A 289 17.42 15.21 1.79
N LYS A 290 16.49 15.05 2.74
CA LYS A 290 16.12 13.73 3.28
C LYS A 290 14.77 13.30 2.72
N CYS A 291 13.69 14.02 3.05
CA CYS A 291 12.35 13.59 2.71
C CYS A 291 12.08 13.59 1.19
N LEU A 292 12.23 14.72 0.49
CA LEU A 292 11.98 14.77 -0.95
C LEU A 292 12.98 13.94 -1.76
N ALA A 293 14.26 13.90 -1.35
CA ALA A 293 15.27 13.10 -2.01
C ALA A 293 14.90 11.60 -2.07
N MET A 294 14.40 11.05 -0.95
CA MET A 294 13.95 9.65 -0.88
C MET A 294 12.73 9.37 -1.76
N ARG A 295 11.95 10.39 -2.10
CA ARG A 295 10.67 10.23 -2.82
C ARG A 295 10.82 10.29 -4.35
N LYS A 296 12.02 10.58 -4.88
CA LYS A 296 12.29 10.68 -6.33
C LYS A 296 12.10 9.37 -7.11
N THR A 297 12.08 8.22 -6.44
CA THR A 297 12.11 6.89 -7.06
C THR A 297 10.74 6.19 -7.15
N PHE A 298 9.65 6.81 -6.66
CA PHE A 298 8.30 6.22 -6.61
C PHE A 298 7.28 7.10 -7.37
N PRO A 299 6.19 6.57 -7.97
CA PRO A 299 5.81 5.15 -8.12
C PRO A 299 6.23 4.56 -9.48
N MET A 300 6.85 3.37 -9.45
CA MET A 300 7.02 2.52 -10.61
C MET A 300 5.65 2.27 -11.27
N SER A 301 5.50 2.70 -12.52
CA SER A 301 4.33 2.38 -13.33
C SER A 301 4.23 0.85 -13.44
N PRO A 302 3.09 0.22 -13.06
CA PRO A 302 2.92 -1.20 -13.29
C PRO A 302 2.97 -1.42 -14.80
N ARG A 303 4.06 -2.01 -15.28
CA ARG A 303 4.10 -2.55 -16.64
C ARG A 303 3.14 -3.73 -16.65
N ILE A 304 1.88 -3.46 -16.98
CA ILE A 304 0.96 -4.49 -17.41
C ILE A 304 1.48 -4.93 -18.77
N VAL A 305 2.26 -6.01 -18.80
CA VAL A 305 2.57 -6.69 -20.05
C VAL A 305 1.24 -7.27 -20.52
N SER A 306 0.63 -6.63 -21.51
CA SER A 306 -0.51 -7.20 -22.23
C SER A 306 -0.06 -8.51 -22.85
N LEU A 307 -0.55 -9.64 -22.31
CA LEU A 307 -0.45 -10.98 -22.89
C LEU A 307 -1.70 -11.29 -23.71
#